data_AF-A0A9E2GJF9-F1
#
_entry.id   AF-A0A9E2GJF9-F1
#
_cell.length_a   1.000
_cell.length_b   1.000
_cell.length_c   1.000
_cell.angle_alpha   90.00
_cell.angle_beta   90.00
_cell.angle_gamma   90.00
#
_symmetry.space_group_name_H-M   'P 1'
#
loop_
_entity.id
_entity.type
_entity.pdbx_description
1 polymer ?
#
loop_
_entity_poly.entity_id
_entity_poly.type
_entity_poly.pdbx_seq_one_letter_code
_entity_poly.pdbx_strand_id
1 'polypeptide(L)'
;MTVMEEKVAIIEALIFASETPLTAERVVEILPGTDKKEIVLLFGELVREYEQRGGGVCLREIAGGFQFRTRADLAPWIRKLMTGRPAMLSQAALETLAVVAYRQPLVKAEIDRIRGVDVSGALKGLLEKKLVRIVGRKDVPGKPIIYGTTRKFLEVFNLRDLSELPTLRELKDLQE
;
A
#
# COMPACT_ATOMS: atom_id res chain seq x y z
N MET A 1 -24.71 -7.26 23.78
CA MET A 1 -24.06 -6.40 22.77
C MET A 1 -25.05 -5.38 22.31
N THR A 2 -24.68 -4.11 22.30
CA THR A 2 -25.44 -3.07 21.56
C THR A 2 -25.35 -3.35 20.05
N VAL A 3 -26.29 -2.83 19.26
CA VAL A 3 -26.24 -2.96 17.78
C VAL A 3 -24.92 -2.41 17.21
N MET A 4 -24.36 -1.39 17.87
CA MET A 4 -23.04 -0.84 17.53
C MET A 4 -21.93 -1.85 17.78
N GLU A 5 -21.86 -2.44 18.99
CA GLU A 5 -20.88 -3.48 19.34
C GLU A 5 -20.94 -4.69 18.41
N GLU A 6 -22.13 -5.07 17.94
CA GLU A 6 -22.30 -6.14 16.96
C GLU A 6 -21.67 -5.80 15.60
N LYS A 7 -21.90 -4.58 15.10
CA LYS A 7 -21.29 -4.12 13.84
C LYS A 7 -19.76 -4.01 13.94
N VAL A 8 -19.24 -3.52 15.07
CA VAL A 8 -17.80 -3.48 15.35
C VAL A 8 -17.19 -4.88 15.26
N ALA A 9 -17.78 -5.85 15.95
CA ALA A 9 -17.30 -7.24 15.94
C ALA A 9 -17.36 -7.89 14.54
N ILE A 10 -18.42 -7.60 13.76
CA ILE A 10 -18.52 -8.08 12.37
C ILE A 10 -17.39 -7.50 11.52
N ILE A 11 -17.17 -6.18 11.57
CA ILE A 11 -16.13 -5.52 10.78
C ILE A 11 -14.74 -6.04 11.19
N GLU A 12 -14.48 -6.21 12.48
CA GLU A 12 -13.25 -6.80 12.98
C GLU A 12 -12.98 -8.18 12.36
N ALA A 13 -14.00 -9.06 12.39
CA ALA A 13 -13.92 -10.40 11.81
C ALA A 13 -13.68 -10.35 10.29
N LEU A 14 -14.34 -9.43 9.58
CA LEU A 14 -14.15 -9.24 8.14
C LEU A 14 -12.73 -8.78 7.80
N ILE A 15 -12.16 -7.85 8.58
CA ILE A 15 -10.78 -7.41 8.39
C ILE A 15 -9.82 -8.57 8.65
N PHE A 16 -10.04 -9.34 9.72
CA PHE A 16 -9.20 -10.48 10.07
C PHE A 16 -9.21 -11.56 8.99
N ALA A 17 -10.37 -11.85 8.40
CA ALA A 17 -10.52 -12.83 7.34
C ALA A 17 -10.02 -12.35 5.96
N SER A 18 -9.79 -11.05 5.78
CA SER A 18 -9.40 -10.48 4.49
C SER A 18 -7.90 -10.60 4.20
N GLU A 19 -7.54 -11.11 3.04
CA GLU A 19 -6.14 -11.17 2.57
C GLU A 19 -5.59 -9.79 2.15
N THR A 20 -6.49 -8.83 1.87
CA THR A 20 -6.15 -7.48 1.40
C THR A 20 -6.82 -6.41 2.26
N PRO A 21 -6.36 -5.15 2.24
CA PRO A 21 -7.03 -4.08 2.99
C PRO A 21 -8.51 -3.96 2.65
N LEU A 22 -9.36 -3.99 3.69
CA LEU A 22 -10.81 -3.96 3.56
C LEU A 22 -11.30 -2.52 3.46
N THR A 23 -11.85 -2.14 2.30
CA THR A 23 -12.34 -0.76 2.09
C THR A 23 -13.76 -0.57 2.61
N ALA A 24 -14.14 0.67 2.92
CA ALA A 24 -15.49 0.99 3.37
C ALA A 24 -16.55 0.60 2.33
N GLU A 25 -16.27 0.79 1.04
CA GLU A 25 -17.16 0.39 -0.05
C GLU A 25 -17.44 -1.12 -0.02
N ARG A 26 -16.40 -1.92 0.23
CA ARG A 26 -16.57 -3.38 0.31
C ARG A 26 -17.40 -3.78 1.52
N VAL A 27 -17.28 -3.07 2.64
CA VAL A 27 -18.12 -3.33 3.82
C VAL A 27 -19.58 -2.95 3.58
N VAL A 28 -19.86 -1.84 2.86
CA VAL A 28 -21.24 -1.46 2.48
C VAL A 28 -21.93 -2.58 1.70
N GLU A 29 -21.20 -3.26 0.80
CA GLU A 29 -21.73 -4.38 0.02
C GLU A 29 -22.07 -5.61 0.88
N ILE A 30 -21.39 -5.80 2.02
CA ILE A 30 -21.53 -6.98 2.89
C ILE A 30 -22.53 -6.72 4.03
N LEU A 31 -22.58 -5.50 4.57
CA LEU A 31 -23.49 -5.07 5.63
C LEU A 31 -24.57 -4.13 5.05
N PRO A 32 -25.63 -4.66 4.41
CA PRO A 32 -26.71 -3.83 3.91
C PRO A 32 -27.40 -3.07 5.07
N GLY A 33 -27.80 -1.83 4.80
CA GLY A 33 -28.43 -0.95 5.80
C GLY A 33 -27.47 -0.17 6.69
N THR A 34 -26.16 -0.32 6.49
CA THR A 34 -25.14 0.53 7.12
C THR A 34 -24.54 1.45 6.06
N ASP A 35 -24.60 2.76 6.26
CA ASP A 35 -24.06 3.70 5.29
C ASP A 35 -22.53 3.82 5.39
N LYS A 36 -21.91 4.35 4.33
CA LYS A 36 -20.45 4.50 4.26
C LYS A 36 -19.88 5.36 5.40
N LYS A 37 -20.60 6.40 5.84
CA LYS A 37 -20.12 7.29 6.91
C LYS A 37 -20.11 6.54 8.25
N GLU A 38 -21.15 5.76 8.52
CA GLU A 38 -21.22 4.90 9.71
C GLU A 38 -20.07 3.90 9.72
N ILE A 39 -19.77 3.25 8.58
CA ILE A 39 -18.63 2.31 8.47
C ILE A 39 -17.29 2.99 8.75
N VAL A 40 -17.08 4.21 8.26
CA VAL A 40 -15.85 4.97 8.55
C VAL A 40 -15.74 5.29 10.05
N LEU A 41 -16.85 5.61 10.72
CA LEU A 41 -16.87 5.80 12.17
C LEU A 41 -16.52 4.51 12.92
N LEU A 42 -17.07 3.37 12.49
CA LEU A 42 -16.81 2.04 13.04
C LEU A 42 -15.34 1.63 12.87
N PHE A 43 -14.72 1.89 11.71
CA PHE A 43 -13.28 1.68 11.55
C PHE A 43 -12.48 2.54 12.52
N GLY A 44 -12.85 3.82 12.67
CA GLY A 44 -12.19 4.72 13.63
C GLY A 44 -12.31 4.24 15.08
N GLU A 45 -13.42 3.62 15.45
CA GLU A 45 -13.60 2.99 16.77
C GLU A 45 -12.67 1.80 16.94
N LEU A 46 -12.64 0.86 15.99
CA LEU A 46 -11.73 -0.29 16.02
C LEU A 46 -10.25 0.14 16.09
N VAL A 47 -9.85 1.18 15.35
CA VAL A 47 -8.48 1.71 15.44
C VAL A 47 -8.18 2.14 16.87
N ARG A 48 -9.07 2.92 17.50
CA ARG A 48 -8.88 3.39 18.88
C ARG A 48 -8.81 2.24 19.88
N GLU A 49 -9.67 1.24 19.76
CA GLU A 49 -9.67 0.06 20.65
C GLU A 49 -8.33 -0.69 20.58
N TYR A 50 -7.82 -0.95 19.36
CA TYR A 50 -6.56 -1.65 19.16
C TYR A 50 -5.35 -0.84 19.64
N GLU A 51 -5.40 0.50 19.53
CA GLU A 51 -4.36 1.38 20.07
C GLU A 51 -4.38 1.41 21.61
N GLN A 52 -5.56 1.49 22.23
CA GLN A 52 -5.72 1.55 23.69
C GLN A 52 -5.36 0.23 24.39
N ARG A 53 -5.53 -0.90 23.71
CA ARG A 53 -5.19 -2.24 24.23
C ARG A 53 -3.70 -2.37 24.58
N GLY A 54 -2.81 -1.60 23.94
CA GLY A 54 -1.36 -1.71 24.13
C GLY A 54 -0.76 -3.03 23.62
N GLY A 55 -1.49 -3.79 22.79
CA GLY A 55 -1.06 -5.07 22.23
C GLY A 55 -0.06 -4.94 21.08
N GLY A 56 0.41 -6.08 20.55
CA GLY A 56 1.37 -6.15 19.43
C GLY A 56 0.74 -6.03 18.03
N VAL A 57 -0.59 -6.16 17.94
CA VAL A 57 -1.38 -6.02 16.71
C VAL A 57 -2.04 -4.65 16.71
N CYS A 58 -2.04 -3.97 15.57
CA CYS A 58 -2.72 -2.71 15.36
C CYS A 58 -3.50 -2.74 14.05
N LEU A 59 -4.50 -1.88 13.96
CA LEU A 59 -5.26 -1.67 12.73
C LEU A 59 -4.68 -0.45 12.00
N ARG A 60 -4.40 -0.60 10.70
CA ARG A 60 -3.86 0.47 9.86
C ARG A 60 -4.69 0.63 8.61
N GLU A 61 -4.89 1.88 8.22
CA GLU A 61 -5.43 2.21 6.90
C GLU A 61 -4.28 2.11 5.88
N ILE A 62 -4.49 1.33 4.83
CA ILE A 62 -3.52 0.96 3.80
C ILE A 62 -4.26 0.80 2.48
N ALA A 63 -3.73 1.39 1.40
CA ALA A 63 -4.30 1.31 0.06
C ALA A 63 -5.81 1.68 -0.01
N GLY A 64 -6.26 2.60 0.85
CA GLY A 64 -7.66 3.04 0.96
C GLY A 64 -8.61 2.07 1.72
N GLY A 65 -8.08 1.09 2.45
CA GLY A 65 -8.86 0.20 3.31
C GLY A 65 -8.13 -0.12 4.62
N PHE A 66 -8.74 -0.89 5.52
CA PHE A 66 -8.15 -1.24 6.82
C PHE A 66 -7.61 -2.67 6.82
N GLN A 67 -6.45 -2.88 7.44
CA GLN A 67 -5.83 -4.19 7.60
C GLN A 67 -5.12 -4.31 8.95
N PHE A 68 -5.14 -5.50 9.54
CA PHE A 68 -4.32 -5.81 10.69
C PHE A 68 -2.83 -5.82 10.33
N ARG A 69 -2.03 -5.18 11.18
CA ARG A 69 -0.57 -5.14 11.11
C ARG A 69 0.02 -5.40 12.49
N THR A 70 1.29 -5.77 12.52
CA THR A 70 2.06 -5.78 13.77
C THR A 70 2.65 -4.40 14.00
N ARG A 71 2.82 -4.00 15.27
CA ARG A 71 3.54 -2.77 15.59
C ARG A 71 4.98 -2.80 15.08
N ALA A 72 5.45 -1.65 14.61
CA ALA A 72 6.75 -1.52 13.97
C ALA A 72 7.94 -1.82 14.91
N ASP A 73 7.80 -1.50 16.19
CA ASP A 73 8.80 -1.78 17.24
C ASP A 73 9.01 -3.29 17.49
N LEU A 74 8.04 -4.13 17.11
CA LEU A 74 8.14 -5.58 17.19
C LEU A 74 8.81 -6.23 15.97
N ALA A 75 9.19 -5.45 14.95
CA ALA A 75 9.83 -5.95 13.74
C ALA A 75 11.05 -6.86 13.98
N PRO A 76 11.95 -6.60 14.96
CA PRO A 76 13.07 -7.50 15.25
C PRO A 76 12.64 -8.94 15.61
N TRP A 77 11.49 -9.10 16.26
CA TRP A 77 10.94 -10.41 16.63
C TRP A 77 10.26 -11.09 15.45
N ILE A 78 9.46 -10.34 14.67
CA ILE A 78 8.82 -10.86 13.46
C ILE A 78 9.85 -11.37 12.44
N ARG A 79 10.99 -10.67 12.30
CA ARG A 79 12.10 -11.10 11.44
C ARG A 79 12.71 -12.44 11.86
N LYS A 80 12.72 -12.77 13.15
CA LYS A 80 13.20 -14.08 13.64
C LYS A 80 12.23 -15.21 13.32
N LEU A 81 10.92 -14.91 13.31
CA LEU A 81 9.87 -15.88 12.97
C LEU A 81 9.86 -16.21 11.47
N MET A 82 10.10 -15.21 10.61
CA MET A 82 10.12 -15.39 9.17
C MET A 82 11.32 -16.25 8.75
N THR A 83 11.06 -17.51 8.39
CA THR A 83 12.07 -18.42 7.84
C THR A 83 12.31 -18.10 6.37
N GLY A 84 13.54 -17.69 6.02
CA GLY A 84 13.94 -17.29 4.68
C GLY A 84 13.96 -15.78 4.48
N ARG A 85 14.97 -15.28 3.75
CA ARG A 85 15.00 -13.87 3.34
C ARG A 85 13.96 -13.66 2.23
N PRO A 86 12.98 -12.76 2.40
CA PRO A 86 12.15 -12.34 1.28
C PRO A 86 13.06 -11.89 0.14
N ALA A 87 12.70 -12.19 -1.11
CA ALA A 87 13.45 -11.72 -2.26
C ALA A 87 13.44 -10.18 -2.27
N MET A 88 14.53 -9.59 -1.81
CA MET A 88 14.69 -8.13 -1.76
C MET A 88 14.74 -7.60 -3.19
N LEU A 89 14.15 -6.42 -3.39
CA LEU A 89 14.37 -5.69 -4.64
C LEU A 89 15.85 -5.33 -4.74
N SER A 90 16.45 -5.52 -5.91
CA SER A 90 17.79 -5.00 -6.18
C SER A 90 17.80 -3.48 -6.09
N GLN A 91 18.97 -2.89 -5.87
CA GLN A 91 19.12 -1.43 -5.86
C GLN A 91 18.58 -0.81 -7.16
N ALA A 92 18.90 -1.40 -8.32
CA ALA A 92 18.40 -0.93 -9.61
C ALA A 92 16.86 -0.99 -9.70
N ALA A 93 16.23 -2.02 -9.11
CA ALA A 93 14.77 -2.12 -9.06
C ALA A 93 14.15 -1.09 -8.11
N LEU A 94 14.74 -0.86 -6.93
CA LEU A 94 14.30 0.15 -5.97
C LEU A 94 14.37 1.57 -6.55
N GLU A 95 15.50 1.92 -7.16
CA GLU A 95 15.67 3.22 -7.80
C GLU A 95 14.69 3.41 -8.97
N THR A 96 14.38 2.34 -9.73
CA THR A 96 13.39 2.40 -10.82
C THR A 96 11.99 2.60 -10.25
N LEU A 97 11.66 1.85 -9.20
CA LEU A 97 10.37 1.94 -8.52
C LEU A 97 10.15 3.32 -7.91
N ALA A 98 11.19 3.93 -7.33
CA ALA A 98 11.13 5.28 -6.80
C ALA A 98 10.80 6.30 -7.91
N VAL A 99 11.48 6.22 -9.06
CA VAL A 99 11.18 7.08 -10.22
C VAL A 99 9.72 6.91 -10.65
N VAL A 100 9.22 5.68 -10.73
CA VAL A 100 7.80 5.44 -11.07
C VAL A 100 6.87 6.01 -10.01
N ALA A 101 7.12 5.79 -8.73
CA ALA A 101 6.26 6.25 -7.63
C ALA A 101 6.10 7.77 -7.62
N TYR A 102 7.20 8.51 -7.81
CA TYR A 102 7.22 9.98 -7.74
C TYR A 102 6.87 10.70 -9.03
N ARG A 103 6.97 10.04 -10.20
CA ARG A 103 6.80 10.69 -11.52
C ARG A 103 5.71 10.07 -12.38
N GLN A 104 4.97 9.08 -11.88
CA GLN A 104 3.83 8.53 -12.60
C GLN A 104 2.77 9.59 -12.90
N PRO A 105 2.04 9.46 -14.01
CA PRO A 105 2.20 8.45 -15.07
C PRO A 105 3.33 8.79 -16.06
N LEU A 106 4.21 7.84 -16.40
CA LEU A 106 5.35 8.06 -17.31
C LEU A 106 5.71 6.84 -18.18
N VAL A 107 6.41 7.04 -19.30
CA VAL A 107 6.85 5.97 -20.20
C VAL A 107 8.28 5.50 -19.93
N LYS A 108 8.64 4.31 -20.42
CA LYS A 108 9.99 3.73 -20.23
C LYS A 108 11.12 4.71 -20.59
N ALA A 109 11.03 5.38 -21.74
CA ALA A 109 12.06 6.32 -22.18
C ALA A 109 12.27 7.51 -21.21
N GLU A 110 11.22 7.95 -20.51
CA GLU A 110 11.33 8.99 -19.47
C GLU A 110 12.05 8.44 -18.24
N ILE A 111 11.78 7.18 -17.87
CA ILE A 111 12.45 6.48 -16.77
C ILE A 111 13.93 6.25 -17.09
N ASP A 112 14.26 5.73 -18.28
CA ASP A 112 15.63 5.51 -18.75
C ASP A 112 16.44 6.82 -18.67
N ARG A 113 15.84 7.93 -19.11
CA ARG A 113 16.49 9.25 -19.08
C ARG A 113 16.79 9.71 -17.65
N ILE A 114 15.85 9.54 -16.72
CA ILE A 114 16.04 9.92 -15.31
C ILE A 114 17.10 9.04 -14.64
N ARG A 115 17.11 7.74 -14.96
CA ARG A 115 18.06 6.78 -14.39
C ARG A 115 19.44 6.79 -15.06
N GLY A 116 19.54 7.29 -16.28
CA GLY A 116 20.76 7.28 -17.08
C GLY A 116 21.18 5.90 -17.60
N VAL A 117 20.33 4.87 -17.44
CA VAL A 117 20.60 3.48 -17.83
C VAL A 117 19.33 2.80 -18.34
N ASP A 118 19.46 1.70 -19.09
CA ASP A 118 18.31 0.90 -19.51
C ASP A 118 17.61 0.25 -18.31
N VAL A 119 16.31 0.51 -18.16
CA VAL A 119 15.50 -0.04 -17.06
C VAL A 119 14.65 -1.25 -17.44
N SER A 120 14.87 -1.88 -18.59
CA SER A 120 14.00 -2.96 -19.11
C SER A 120 13.89 -4.12 -18.12
N GLY A 121 15.02 -4.60 -17.60
CA GLY A 121 15.07 -5.69 -16.62
C GLY A 121 14.41 -5.33 -15.29
N ALA A 122 14.65 -4.11 -14.79
CA ALA A 122 14.05 -3.62 -13.56
C ALA A 122 12.53 -3.50 -13.69
N LEU A 123 12.03 -2.89 -14.77
CA LEU A 123 10.59 -2.78 -15.04
C LEU A 123 9.93 -4.15 -15.16
N LYS A 124 10.55 -5.10 -15.86
CA LYS A 124 10.05 -6.47 -15.97
C LYS A 124 9.87 -7.10 -14.58
N GLY A 125 10.90 -7.03 -13.73
CA GLY A 125 10.84 -7.58 -12.39
C GLY A 125 9.81 -6.89 -11.47
N LEU A 126 9.61 -5.57 -11.63
CA LEU A 126 8.61 -4.81 -10.88
C LEU A 126 7.16 -5.13 -11.32
N LEU A 127 6.96 -5.37 -12.62
CA LEU A 127 5.67 -5.84 -13.18
C LEU A 127 5.34 -7.25 -12.67
N GLU A 128 6.30 -8.18 -12.71
CA GLU A 128 6.14 -9.55 -12.20
C GLU A 128 5.76 -9.57 -10.72
N LYS A 129 6.37 -8.69 -9.92
CA LYS A 129 6.04 -8.51 -8.49
C LYS A 129 4.78 -7.68 -8.25
N LYS A 130 4.10 -7.24 -9.31
CA LYS A 130 2.90 -6.41 -9.26
C LYS A 130 3.10 -5.10 -8.50
N LEU A 131 4.31 -4.56 -8.41
CA LEU A 131 4.58 -3.26 -7.77
C LEU A 131 4.35 -2.09 -8.74
N VAL A 132 4.54 -2.35 -10.03
CA VAL A 132 4.22 -1.45 -11.14
C VAL A 132 3.18 -2.13 -12.04
N ARG A 133 2.37 -1.34 -12.72
CA ARG A 133 1.41 -1.78 -13.74
C ARG A 133 1.45 -0.89 -14.97
N ILE A 134 0.84 -1.38 -16.04
CA ILE A 134 0.52 -0.59 -17.21
C ILE A 134 -0.74 0.22 -16.90
N VAL A 135 -0.67 1.54 -17.07
CA VAL A 135 -1.79 2.48 -16.87
C VAL A 135 -2.49 2.78 -18.19
N GLY A 136 -1.77 2.67 -19.31
CA GLY A 136 -2.29 2.93 -20.65
C GLY A 136 -1.16 3.05 -21.67
N ARG A 137 -1.45 3.74 -22.78
CA ARG A 137 -0.46 4.09 -23.81
C ARG A 137 -0.64 5.57 -24.18
N LYS A 138 0.45 6.29 -24.44
CA LYS A 138 0.37 7.68 -24.94
C LYS A 138 -0.19 7.68 -26.36
N ASP A 139 -1.02 8.67 -26.69
CA ASP A 139 -1.56 8.84 -28.05
C ASP A 139 -0.60 9.69 -28.92
N VAL A 140 0.58 9.11 -29.16
CA VAL A 140 1.65 9.69 -29.99
C VAL A 140 2.24 8.58 -30.86
N PRO A 141 3.00 8.90 -31.93
CA PRO A 141 3.66 7.89 -32.75
C PRO A 141 4.47 6.89 -31.91
N GLY A 142 4.32 5.60 -32.21
CA GLY A 142 4.91 4.50 -31.43
C GLY A 142 4.11 4.06 -30.20
N LYS A 143 3.05 4.78 -29.82
CA LYS A 143 2.12 4.46 -28.72
C LYS A 143 2.80 3.85 -27.48
N PRO A 144 3.78 4.55 -26.88
CA PRO A 144 4.58 4.00 -25.80
C PRO A 144 3.73 3.69 -24.56
N ILE A 145 4.10 2.61 -23.87
CA ILE A 145 3.43 2.12 -22.66
C ILE A 145 3.67 3.09 -21.50
N ILE A 146 2.59 3.42 -20.77
CA ILE A 146 2.60 4.25 -19.57
C ILE A 146 2.60 3.35 -18.34
N TYR A 147 3.49 3.63 -17.40
CA TYR A 147 3.66 2.91 -16.16
C TYR A 147 3.20 3.75 -14.95
N GLY A 148 2.77 3.04 -13.90
CA GLY A 148 2.39 3.60 -12.60
C GLY A 148 2.42 2.52 -11.52
N THR A 149 2.32 2.90 -10.26
CA THR A 149 2.30 1.96 -9.13
C THR A 149 0.94 1.27 -8.99
N THR A 150 0.91 0.21 -8.19
CA THR A 150 -0.29 -0.58 -7.90
C THR A 150 -0.78 -0.36 -6.46
N ARG A 151 -1.92 -0.95 -6.12
CA ARG A 151 -2.32 -1.09 -4.71
C ARG A 151 -1.33 -1.96 -3.91
N LYS A 152 -0.72 -2.96 -4.55
CA LYS A 152 0.29 -3.80 -3.89
C LYS A 152 1.53 -3.00 -3.47
N PHE A 153 1.90 -1.97 -4.25
CA PHE A 153 2.93 -1.03 -3.83
C PHE A 153 2.53 -0.34 -2.51
N LEU A 154 1.33 0.23 -2.43
CA LEU A 154 0.85 0.87 -1.20
C LEU A 154 0.85 -0.11 -0.01
N GLU A 155 0.43 -1.35 -0.23
CA GLU A 155 0.47 -2.39 0.81
C GLU A 155 1.88 -2.70 1.31
N VAL A 156 2.84 -2.89 0.39
CA VAL A 156 4.23 -3.24 0.72
C VAL A 156 4.92 -2.11 1.47
N PHE A 157 4.62 -0.87 1.12
CA PHE A 157 5.20 0.32 1.75
C PHE A 157 4.35 0.87 2.91
N ASN A 158 3.27 0.17 3.30
CA ASN A 158 2.32 0.56 4.35
C ASN A 158 1.80 2.00 4.20
N LEU A 159 1.41 2.36 2.98
CA LEU A 159 0.87 3.68 2.64
C LEU A 159 -0.65 3.60 2.48
N ARG A 160 -1.36 4.61 2.94
CA ARG A 160 -2.79 4.80 2.63
C ARG A 160 -2.99 5.08 1.16
N ASP A 161 -2.23 6.03 0.64
CA ASP A 161 -2.22 6.43 -0.76
C ASP A 161 -0.87 7.07 -1.11
N LEU A 162 -0.74 7.57 -2.35
CA LEU A 162 0.52 8.13 -2.85
C LEU A 162 0.88 9.48 -2.22
N SER A 163 -0.05 10.17 -1.56
CA SER A 163 0.21 11.46 -0.89
C SER A 163 1.07 11.31 0.37
N GLU A 164 1.15 10.11 0.94
CA GLU A 164 2.01 9.82 2.09
C GLU A 164 3.49 9.60 1.70
N LEU A 165 3.81 9.62 0.41
CA LEU A 165 5.21 9.61 -0.02
C LEU A 165 5.89 10.92 0.41
N PRO A 166 7.06 10.85 1.07
CA PRO A 166 7.82 12.03 1.43
C PRO A 166 8.06 12.93 0.22
N THR A 167 7.88 14.23 0.37
CA THR A 167 8.22 15.17 -0.69
C THR A 167 9.72 15.10 -1.03
N LEU A 168 10.06 15.48 -2.26
CA LEU A 168 11.47 15.55 -2.68
C LEU A 168 12.31 16.52 -1.84
N ARG A 169 11.65 17.45 -1.12
CA ARG A 169 12.31 18.36 -0.19
C ARG A 169 12.64 17.66 1.12
N GLU A 170 11.65 17.01 1.74
CA GLU A 170 11.84 16.23 2.97
C GLU A 170 12.89 15.12 2.82
N LEU A 171 13.01 14.53 1.62
CA LEU A 171 14.06 13.54 1.35
C LEU A 171 15.48 14.13 1.39
N LYS A 172 15.67 15.41 1.05
CA LYS A 172 16.98 16.07 1.13
C LYS A 172 17.37 16.34 2.57
N ASP A 173 16.41 16.78 3.37
CA ASP A 173 16.62 17.11 4.78
C ASP A 173 16.95 15.86 5.63
N LEU A 174 16.57 14.65 5.18
CA LEU A 174 16.93 13.36 5.80
C LEU A 174 18.36 12.88 5.48
N GLN A 175 19.03 13.49 4.50
CA GLN A 175 20.39 13.15 4.08
C GLN A 175 21.45 14.05 4.72
N GLU A 176 21.03 15.06 5.48
CA GLU A 176 21.86 15.93 6.32
C GLU A 176 21.85 15.43 7.78
#